data_AF-A0ABD4Z7A6-F1
#
_entry.id   AF-A0ABD4Z7A6-F1
#
_cell.length_a   1.000
_cell.length_b   1.000
_cell.length_c   1.000
_cell.angle_alpha   90.00
_cell.angle_beta   90.00
_cell.angle_gamma   90.00
#
_symmetry.space_group_name_H-M   'P 1'
#
loop_
_entity.id
_entity.type
_entity.pdbx_description
1 polymer ?
#
loop_
_entity_poly.entity_id
_entity_poly.type
_entity_poly.pdbx_seq_one_letter_code
_entity_poly.pdbx_strand_id
1 'polypeptide(L)'
;MREYLVTVSGEVVLKSSRTRPRFFNALARSIRDAVSRSGGKVVDLSVVEAKIYLVTDVDVSNTVSKVFGVHRVGEVLSYTFNDLSDLVKWIAENAKSFVVGKRFAVRVKRSGSHNFTSLDVAREAGALLKPFSSGVDLNNPEVVVEVEVRGQKAFLYKNSVKGPGGFPVGVEGKALVMFSGGFDSPIAAWYAAKRGVEIDFLHFILGPLQSTYYAFNVAKKLSYDWLYGYSPKFIAIDFRDVVKEIVKNVEWSYRQVALRTLMYIAAQKIASELGYNAIVTGESLGQASSQTLKNLEAIESYLKPSKPILRPLIGFDKEEIIDFSKKLGLYELSAKVVEACAIAPTKVVTASTLENLSEKLKSLDLSIVDKALNSRIVVNVLKANPESVIPETDIEIDFIPSNAIVIDARSSEKVFEEPIANAIPLSKADFSNMPMDKPIVIVCETGALSYVIAKELREKGLKAYSLRGGAKTCRIYAEKSSAMQ
;
A
#
# COMPACT_ATOMS: atom_id res chain seq x y z
N MET A 1 -27.65 -12.38 4.05
CA MET A 1 -26.83 -11.60 5.01
C MET A 1 -25.75 -12.51 5.56
N ARG A 2 -24.52 -12.00 5.71
CA ARG A 2 -23.38 -12.73 6.28
C ARG A 2 -23.00 -12.08 7.60
N GLU A 3 -22.67 -12.90 8.59
CA GLU A 3 -22.36 -12.48 9.95
C GLU A 3 -20.92 -12.80 10.30
N TYR A 4 -20.27 -11.88 11.01
CA TYR A 4 -18.87 -11.97 11.36
C TYR A 4 -18.63 -11.57 12.80
N LEU A 5 -17.73 -12.31 13.46
CA LEU A 5 -17.06 -11.86 14.68
C LEU A 5 -15.64 -11.42 14.35
N VAL A 6 -15.42 -10.11 14.36
CA VAL A 6 -14.10 -9.51 14.21
C VAL A 6 -13.44 -9.42 15.57
N THR A 7 -12.38 -10.21 15.76
CA THR A 7 -11.55 -10.17 16.97
C THR A 7 -10.57 -9.02 16.85
N VAL A 8 -10.66 -8.08 17.79
CA VAL A 8 -9.79 -6.90 17.83
C VAL A 8 -8.40 -7.30 18.36
N SER A 9 -7.36 -6.62 17.87
CA SER A 9 -5.99 -6.74 18.36
C SER A 9 -5.90 -6.60 19.88
N GLY A 10 -5.20 -7.53 20.55
CA GLY A 10 -5.06 -7.53 22.00
C GLY A 10 -4.49 -6.22 22.55
N GLU A 11 -3.58 -5.57 21.82
CA GLU A 11 -2.99 -4.28 22.20
C GLU A 11 -4.04 -3.16 22.31
N VAL A 12 -5.14 -3.24 21.54
CA VAL A 12 -6.25 -2.27 21.60
C VAL A 12 -7.12 -2.51 22.84
N VAL A 13 -7.36 -3.78 23.17
CA VAL A 13 -8.17 -4.18 24.33
C VAL A 13 -7.51 -3.74 25.64
N LEU A 14 -6.17 -3.75 25.69
CA LEU A 14 -5.39 -3.29 26.85
C LEU A 14 -5.44 -1.77 27.09
N LYS A 15 -5.96 -0.96 26.15
CA LYS A 15 -6.10 0.48 26.35
C LYS A 15 -7.11 0.78 27.46
N SER A 16 -6.87 1.87 28.19
CA SER A 16 -7.75 2.34 29.27
C SER A 16 -9.18 2.59 28.77
N SER A 17 -10.16 2.54 29.68
CA SER A 17 -11.56 2.82 29.36
C SER A 17 -11.78 4.17 28.69
N ARG A 18 -10.95 5.18 29.02
CA ARG A 18 -10.99 6.52 28.40
C ARG A 18 -10.50 6.53 26.94
N THR A 19 -9.45 5.76 26.63
CA THR A 19 -8.80 5.79 25.31
C THR A 19 -9.40 4.76 24.33
N ARG A 20 -9.88 3.64 24.85
CA ARG A 20 -10.41 2.51 24.07
C ARG A 20 -11.52 2.92 23.07
N PRO A 21 -12.49 3.79 23.40
CA PRO A 21 -13.52 4.22 22.44
C PRO A 21 -12.94 4.84 21.17
N ARG A 22 -11.86 5.63 21.28
CA ARG A 22 -11.20 6.23 20.11
C ARG A 22 -10.69 5.17 19.14
N PHE A 23 -10.10 4.10 19.66
CA PHE A 23 -9.56 3.01 18.85
C PHE A 23 -10.68 2.20 18.19
N PHE A 24 -11.74 1.85 18.92
CA PHE A 24 -12.88 1.14 18.34
C PHE A 24 -13.60 1.96 17.27
N ASN A 25 -13.73 3.28 17.47
CA ASN A 25 -14.31 4.17 16.45
C ASN A 25 -13.46 4.23 15.18
N ALA A 26 -12.13 4.33 15.32
CA ALA A 26 -11.22 4.28 14.18
C ALA A 26 -11.31 2.93 13.44
N LEU A 27 -11.31 1.82 14.20
CA LEU A 27 -11.46 0.48 13.63
C LEU A 27 -12.79 0.33 12.88
N ALA A 28 -13.90 0.79 13.46
CA ALA A 28 -15.21 0.72 12.84
C ALA A 28 -15.28 1.55 11.54
N ARG A 29 -14.60 2.72 11.48
CA ARG A 29 -14.46 3.49 10.23
C ARG A 29 -13.68 2.71 9.18
N SER A 30 -12.54 2.12 9.53
CA SER A 30 -11.74 1.32 8.61
C SER A 30 -12.48 0.07 8.12
N ILE A 31 -13.25 -0.61 8.98
CA ILE A 31 -14.09 -1.74 8.58
C ILE A 31 -15.18 -1.30 7.60
N ARG A 32 -15.89 -0.19 7.86
CA ARG A 32 -16.92 0.32 6.94
C ARG A 32 -16.33 0.66 5.57
N ASP A 33 -15.17 1.30 5.53
CA ASP A 33 -14.46 1.58 4.27
C ASP A 33 -14.06 0.29 3.54
N ALA A 34 -13.51 -0.70 4.25
CA ALA A 34 -13.20 -2.01 3.68
C ALA A 34 -14.42 -2.71 3.06
N VAL A 35 -15.57 -2.68 3.75
CA VAL A 35 -16.82 -3.24 3.25
C VAL A 35 -17.31 -2.48 2.00
N SER A 36 -17.23 -1.14 2.01
CA SER A 36 -17.60 -0.31 0.87
C SER A 36 -16.71 -0.57 -0.36
N ARG A 37 -15.40 -0.77 -0.18
CA ARG A 37 -14.47 -1.09 -1.28
C ARG A 37 -14.70 -2.48 -1.87
N SER A 38 -15.30 -3.39 -1.10
CA SER A 38 -15.79 -4.68 -1.62
C SER A 38 -17.12 -4.57 -2.38
N GLY A 39 -17.68 -3.36 -2.54
CA GLY A 39 -18.99 -3.16 -3.19
C GLY A 39 -20.19 -3.52 -2.32
N GLY A 40 -19.98 -3.73 -1.01
CA GLY A 40 -21.03 -4.11 -0.07
C GLY A 40 -21.43 -2.99 0.88
N LYS A 41 -22.38 -3.32 1.76
CA LYS A 41 -22.91 -2.45 2.82
C LYS A 41 -22.82 -3.13 4.18
N VAL A 42 -22.53 -2.31 5.18
CA VAL A 42 -22.66 -2.70 6.59
C VAL A 42 -24.12 -2.58 6.99
N VAL A 43 -24.74 -3.69 7.38
CA VAL A 43 -26.12 -3.73 7.88
C VAL A 43 -26.17 -3.60 9.39
N ASP A 44 -25.22 -4.23 10.09
CA ASP A 44 -25.00 -4.00 11.52
C ASP A 44 -23.51 -3.99 11.83
N LEU A 45 -23.12 -3.13 12.76
CA LEU A 45 -21.77 -3.08 13.34
C LEU A 45 -21.90 -2.65 14.79
N SER A 46 -21.74 -3.61 15.69
CA SER A 46 -21.85 -3.39 17.13
C SER A 46 -20.61 -3.92 17.85
N VAL A 47 -20.18 -3.18 18.87
CA VAL A 47 -19.06 -3.61 19.72
C VAL A 47 -19.61 -4.53 20.80
N VAL A 48 -19.09 -5.76 20.84
CA VAL A 48 -19.43 -6.78 21.83
C VAL A 48 -18.18 -7.04 22.67
N GLU A 49 -18.04 -6.31 23.78
CA GLU A 49 -16.84 -6.29 24.63
C GLU A 49 -15.55 -5.96 23.85
N ALA A 50 -14.71 -6.98 23.60
CA ALA A 50 -13.43 -6.90 22.90
C ALA A 50 -13.51 -7.34 21.42
N LYS A 51 -14.73 -7.52 20.91
CA LYS A 51 -15.01 -7.93 19.53
C LYS A 51 -15.96 -6.97 18.86
N ILE A 52 -15.99 -7.02 17.53
CA ILE A 52 -17.00 -6.33 16.73
C ILE A 52 -17.85 -7.40 16.06
N TYR A 53 -19.15 -7.37 16.32
CA TYR A 53 -20.14 -8.11 15.55
C TYR A 53 -20.47 -7.29 14.30
N LEU A 54 -20.33 -7.91 13.14
CA LEU A 54 -20.45 -7.26 11.84
C LEU A 54 -21.39 -8.08 10.96
N VAL A 55 -22.37 -7.41 10.35
CA VAL A 55 -23.30 -8.02 9.39
C VAL A 55 -23.20 -7.29 8.06
N THR A 56 -22.97 -8.03 6.98
CA THR A 56 -22.82 -7.48 5.61
C THR A 56 -23.65 -8.25 4.59
N ASP A 57 -23.89 -7.62 3.44
CA ASP A 57 -24.56 -8.21 2.29
C ASP A 57 -23.62 -9.03 1.39
N VAL A 58 -22.32 -8.70 1.36
CA VAL A 58 -21.28 -9.40 0.60
C VAL A 58 -20.28 -10.11 1.51
N ASP A 59 -19.47 -11.01 0.93
CA ASP A 59 -18.33 -11.60 1.65
C ASP A 59 -17.22 -10.58 1.85
N VAL A 60 -16.80 -10.38 3.09
CA VAL A 60 -15.76 -9.42 3.45
C VAL A 60 -14.61 -10.04 4.25
N SER A 61 -14.56 -11.37 4.35
CA SER A 61 -13.59 -12.09 5.19
C SER A 61 -12.14 -11.66 4.90
N ASN A 62 -11.75 -11.65 3.62
CA ASN A 62 -10.40 -11.30 3.17
C ASN A 62 -10.12 -9.79 3.21
N THR A 63 -11.11 -8.95 2.91
CA THR A 63 -10.90 -7.49 2.88
C THR A 63 -10.81 -6.94 4.30
N VAL A 64 -11.72 -7.35 5.19
CA VAL A 64 -11.71 -6.92 6.60
C VAL A 64 -10.51 -7.52 7.34
N SER A 65 -10.01 -8.70 6.94
CA SER A 65 -8.79 -9.25 7.55
C SER A 65 -7.55 -8.42 7.23
N LYS A 66 -7.55 -7.56 6.21
CA LYS A 66 -6.43 -6.63 5.92
C LYS A 66 -6.49 -5.32 6.73
N VAL A 67 -7.56 -5.08 7.49
CA VAL A 67 -7.72 -3.86 8.29
C VAL A 67 -6.80 -3.89 9.51
N PHE A 68 -5.95 -2.87 9.67
CA PHE A 68 -5.12 -2.74 10.87
C PHE A 68 -5.96 -2.60 12.14
N GLY A 69 -5.53 -3.25 13.21
CA GLY A 69 -6.32 -3.42 14.44
C GLY A 69 -7.19 -4.69 14.45
N VAL A 70 -7.34 -5.39 13.33
CA VAL A 70 -8.01 -6.70 13.28
C VAL A 70 -7.00 -7.82 13.54
N HIS A 71 -7.30 -8.68 14.50
CA HIS A 71 -6.53 -9.90 14.77
C HIS A 71 -7.06 -11.12 14.01
N ARG A 72 -8.38 -11.25 13.91
CA ARG A 72 -9.05 -12.35 13.21
C ARG A 72 -10.43 -11.92 12.77
N VAL A 73 -10.83 -12.30 11.56
CA VAL A 73 -12.21 -12.22 11.08
C VAL A 73 -12.74 -13.64 11.04
N GLY A 74 -13.83 -13.94 11.74
CA GLY A 74 -14.51 -15.22 11.62
C GLY A 74 -15.90 -15.05 11.05
N GLU A 75 -16.22 -15.73 9.96
CA GLU A 75 -17.61 -15.88 9.52
C GLU A 75 -18.32 -16.82 10.49
N VAL A 76 -19.48 -16.41 10.98
CA VAL A 76 -20.21 -17.12 12.02
C VAL A 76 -21.67 -17.37 11.64
N LEU A 77 -22.26 -18.38 12.26
CA LEU A 77 -23.70 -18.45 12.49
C LEU A 77 -23.96 -17.96 13.91
N SER A 78 -24.95 -17.09 14.11
CA SER A 78 -25.38 -16.69 15.45
C SER A 78 -26.72 -17.31 15.83
N TYR A 79 -26.91 -17.53 17.13
CA TYR A 79 -28.16 -18.07 17.70
C TYR A 79 -28.37 -17.55 19.11
N THR A 80 -29.63 -17.30 19.48
CA THR A 80 -30.00 -16.97 20.86
C THR A 80 -30.60 -18.22 21.48
N PHE A 81 -29.94 -18.78 22.48
CA PHE A 81 -30.34 -20.03 23.13
C PHE A 81 -31.03 -19.76 24.47
N ASN A 82 -31.88 -20.70 24.90
CA ASN A 82 -32.58 -20.64 26.18
C ASN A 82 -31.82 -21.35 27.30
N ASP A 83 -31.30 -22.54 27.02
CA ASP A 83 -30.55 -23.36 27.98
C ASP A 83 -29.43 -24.14 27.28
N LEU A 84 -28.71 -24.96 28.05
CA LEU A 84 -27.61 -25.77 27.53
C LEU A 84 -28.09 -26.78 26.48
N SER A 85 -29.26 -27.40 26.66
CA SER A 85 -29.79 -28.42 25.75
C SER A 85 -30.13 -27.83 24.39
N ASP A 86 -30.78 -26.67 24.38
CA ASP A 86 -31.08 -25.88 23.19
C ASP A 86 -29.79 -25.50 22.45
N LEU A 87 -28.80 -24.97 23.19
CA LEU A 87 -27.50 -24.60 22.64
C LEU A 87 -26.78 -25.78 21.95
N VAL A 88 -26.66 -26.93 22.60
CA VAL A 88 -25.89 -28.06 22.07
C VAL A 88 -26.58 -28.72 20.87
N LYS A 89 -27.92 -28.73 20.84
CA LYS A 89 -28.70 -29.18 19.68
C LYS A 89 -28.43 -28.28 18.49
N TRP A 90 -28.54 -26.97 18.67
CA TRP A 90 -28.27 -26.00 17.61
C TRP A 90 -26.83 -26.11 17.08
N ILE A 91 -25.83 -26.27 17.96
CA ILE A 91 -24.43 -26.50 17.54
C ILE A 91 -24.34 -27.76 16.69
N ALA A 92 -24.90 -28.88 17.15
CA ALA A 92 -24.79 -30.16 16.47
C ALA A 92 -25.44 -30.13 15.07
N GLU A 93 -26.62 -29.52 14.95
CA GLU A 93 -27.33 -29.36 13.69
C GLU A 93 -26.51 -28.57 12.66
N ASN A 94 -25.85 -27.49 13.10
CA ASN A 94 -25.14 -26.58 12.21
C ASN A 94 -23.67 -26.95 11.96
N ALA A 95 -23.05 -27.75 12.84
CA ALA A 95 -21.66 -28.19 12.71
C ALA A 95 -21.51 -29.60 12.13
N LYS A 96 -22.61 -30.35 11.93
CA LYS A 96 -22.60 -31.74 11.43
C LYS A 96 -21.77 -31.90 10.17
N SER A 97 -21.96 -31.04 9.17
CA SER A 97 -21.24 -31.11 7.89
C SER A 97 -19.73 -30.88 8.03
N PHE A 98 -19.28 -30.23 9.10
CA PHE A 98 -17.85 -29.95 9.31
C PHE A 98 -17.08 -31.20 9.73
N VAL A 99 -17.74 -32.11 10.45
CA VAL A 99 -17.10 -33.28 11.07
C VAL A 99 -17.23 -34.57 10.27
N VAL A 100 -18.02 -34.58 9.19
CA VAL A 100 -18.30 -35.78 8.39
C VAL A 100 -17.01 -36.47 7.95
N GLY A 101 -16.82 -37.71 8.42
CA GLY A 101 -15.67 -38.54 8.05
C GLY A 101 -14.32 -38.07 8.59
N LYS A 102 -14.28 -37.12 9.53
CA LYS A 102 -13.04 -36.51 10.05
C LYS A 102 -12.89 -36.72 11.55
N ARG A 103 -11.66 -36.69 12.05
CA ARG A 103 -11.37 -36.56 13.49
C ARG A 103 -11.54 -35.11 13.91
N PHE A 104 -12.29 -34.86 14.98
CA PHE A 104 -12.65 -33.50 15.37
C PHE A 104 -12.48 -33.21 16.87
N ALA A 105 -12.47 -31.92 17.20
CA ALA A 105 -12.62 -31.41 18.57
C ALA A 105 -13.64 -30.28 18.60
N VAL A 106 -14.38 -30.14 19.70
CA VAL A 106 -15.19 -28.96 19.97
C VAL A 106 -14.43 -28.05 20.92
N ARG A 107 -14.24 -26.79 20.53
CA ARG A 107 -13.56 -25.78 21.37
C ARG A 107 -14.50 -24.62 21.65
N VAL A 108 -14.83 -24.44 22.92
CA VAL A 108 -15.81 -23.45 23.36
C VAL A 108 -15.16 -22.35 24.18
N LYS A 109 -15.37 -21.10 23.78
CA LYS A 109 -15.01 -19.92 24.59
C LYS A 109 -16.28 -19.28 25.13
N ARG A 110 -16.33 -19.05 26.45
CA ARG A 110 -17.49 -18.48 27.14
C ARG A 110 -17.14 -17.12 27.78
N SER A 111 -18.02 -16.14 27.62
CA SER A 111 -18.01 -14.86 28.35
C SER A 111 -19.38 -14.61 28.98
N GLY A 112 -19.41 -14.10 30.22
CA GLY A 112 -20.64 -13.87 31.00
C GLY A 112 -20.99 -15.00 31.98
N SER A 113 -22.10 -14.84 32.71
CA SER A 113 -22.56 -15.77 33.75
C SER A 113 -23.51 -16.83 33.20
N HIS A 114 -23.25 -18.11 33.48
CA HIS A 114 -24.01 -19.27 33.02
C HIS A 114 -23.98 -20.37 34.09
N ASN A 115 -24.99 -21.24 34.11
CA ASN A 115 -25.04 -22.43 34.97
C ASN A 115 -24.29 -23.64 34.37
N PHE A 116 -23.59 -23.46 33.24
CA PHE A 116 -22.77 -24.47 32.57
C PHE A 116 -21.38 -23.92 32.23
N THR A 117 -20.43 -24.83 32.05
CA THR A 117 -19.05 -24.52 31.67
C THR A 117 -18.82 -24.68 30.17
N SER A 118 -17.70 -24.14 29.65
CA SER A 118 -17.27 -24.41 28.27
C SER A 118 -17.06 -25.90 28.01
N LEU A 119 -16.64 -26.65 29.03
CA LEU A 119 -16.40 -28.09 28.93
C LEU A 119 -17.72 -28.85 28.80
N ASP A 120 -18.78 -28.42 29.50
CA ASP A 120 -20.12 -29.02 29.39
C ASP A 120 -20.64 -28.90 27.96
N VAL A 121 -20.60 -27.69 27.40
CA VAL A 121 -20.99 -27.43 26.00
C VAL A 121 -20.15 -28.27 25.03
N ALA A 122 -18.82 -28.30 25.20
CA ALA A 122 -17.94 -29.05 24.31
C ALA A 122 -18.21 -30.56 24.34
N ARG A 123 -18.43 -31.11 25.55
CA ARG A 123 -18.72 -32.54 25.76
C ARG A 123 -20.07 -32.93 25.17
N GLU A 124 -21.12 -32.18 25.46
CA GLU A 124 -22.48 -32.49 25.01
C GLU A 124 -22.66 -32.30 23.51
N ALA A 125 -22.17 -31.18 22.95
CA ALA A 125 -22.17 -30.99 21.49
C ALA A 125 -21.27 -32.04 20.79
N GLY A 126 -20.11 -32.36 21.37
CA GLY A 126 -19.23 -33.40 20.85
C GLY A 126 -19.88 -34.78 20.84
N ALA A 127 -20.67 -35.12 21.86
CA ALA A 127 -21.41 -36.38 21.92
C ALA A 127 -22.45 -36.48 20.79
N LEU A 128 -23.16 -35.39 20.48
CA LEU A 128 -24.13 -35.34 19.39
C LEU A 128 -23.47 -35.38 17.99
N LEU A 129 -22.25 -34.85 17.86
CA LEU A 129 -21.50 -34.82 16.60
C LEU A 129 -20.75 -36.12 16.31
N LYS A 130 -20.34 -36.87 17.34
CA LYS A 130 -19.53 -38.09 17.24
C LYS A 130 -20.09 -39.14 16.26
N PRO A 131 -21.41 -39.42 16.18
CA PRO A 131 -21.96 -40.40 15.24
C PRO A 131 -21.71 -40.07 13.76
N PHE A 132 -21.42 -38.81 13.43
CA PHE A 132 -21.18 -38.36 12.06
C PHE A 132 -19.69 -38.28 11.70
N SER A 133 -18.79 -38.46 12.67
CA SER A 133 -17.35 -38.26 12.50
C SER A 133 -16.58 -39.58 12.50
N SER A 134 -15.28 -39.51 12.21
CA SER A 134 -14.36 -40.66 12.33
C SER A 134 -13.77 -40.82 13.75
N GLY A 135 -14.25 -40.03 14.72
CA GLY A 135 -13.79 -40.02 16.11
C GLY A 135 -13.46 -38.63 16.65
N VAL A 136 -13.19 -38.54 17.95
CA VAL A 136 -12.76 -37.31 18.63
C VAL A 136 -11.23 -37.33 18.80
N ASP A 137 -10.55 -36.24 18.47
CA ASP A 137 -9.12 -36.02 18.76
C ASP A 137 -8.94 -34.63 19.38
N LEU A 138 -8.59 -34.58 20.66
CA LEU A 138 -8.38 -33.31 21.37
C LEU A 138 -7.00 -32.69 21.11
N ASN A 139 -6.04 -33.49 20.66
CA ASN A 139 -4.64 -33.10 20.48
C ASN A 139 -4.39 -32.62 19.05
N ASN A 140 -4.74 -33.44 18.06
CA ASN A 140 -4.52 -33.15 16.65
C ASN A 140 -5.78 -33.42 15.79
N PRO A 141 -6.86 -32.65 16.00
CA PRO A 141 -8.06 -32.77 15.18
C PRO A 141 -7.81 -32.30 13.75
N GLU A 142 -8.43 -32.97 12.78
CA GLU A 142 -8.52 -32.49 11.39
C GLU A 142 -9.46 -31.28 11.30
N VAL A 143 -10.48 -31.22 12.15
CA VAL A 143 -11.45 -30.12 12.22
C VAL A 143 -11.72 -29.71 13.66
N VAL A 144 -11.71 -28.39 13.90
CA VAL A 144 -12.12 -27.81 15.17
C VAL A 144 -13.48 -27.13 14.98
N VAL A 145 -14.49 -27.59 15.70
CA VAL A 145 -15.77 -26.90 15.84
C VAL A 145 -15.58 -25.80 16.90
N GLU A 146 -15.29 -24.59 16.44
CA GLU A 146 -15.12 -23.42 17.31
C GLU A 146 -16.46 -22.76 17.61
N VAL A 147 -16.80 -22.65 18.89
CA VAL A 147 -18.02 -21.98 19.38
C VAL A 147 -17.65 -20.90 20.39
N GLU A 148 -18.29 -19.74 20.27
CA GLU A 148 -18.18 -18.66 21.23
C GLU A 148 -19.55 -18.32 21.82
N VAL A 149 -19.65 -18.40 23.15
CA VAL A 149 -20.87 -18.13 23.91
C VAL A 149 -20.70 -16.81 24.67
N ARG A 150 -21.61 -15.87 24.48
CA ARG A 150 -21.58 -14.53 25.08
C ARG A 150 -22.97 -14.14 25.55
N GLY A 151 -23.18 -14.20 26.87
CA GLY A 151 -24.55 -14.16 27.41
C GLY A 151 -25.41 -15.23 26.74
N GLN A 152 -26.67 -14.90 26.40
CA GLN A 152 -27.57 -15.85 25.71
C GLN A 152 -27.33 -15.99 24.20
N LYS A 153 -26.24 -15.45 23.65
CA LYS A 153 -25.90 -15.59 22.23
C LYS A 153 -24.75 -16.56 22.04
N ALA A 154 -24.89 -17.47 21.08
CA ALA A 154 -23.85 -18.36 20.61
C ALA A 154 -23.44 -18.01 19.18
N PHE A 155 -22.15 -18.19 18.89
CA PHE A 155 -21.55 -17.96 17.58
C PHE A 155 -20.74 -19.20 17.19
N LEU A 156 -21.19 -19.89 16.15
CA LEU A 156 -20.48 -21.04 15.57
C LEU A 156 -19.64 -20.54 14.38
N TYR A 157 -18.32 -20.71 14.45
CA TYR A 157 -17.42 -20.29 13.37
C TYR A 157 -17.51 -21.28 12.20
N LYS A 158 -17.70 -20.74 10.99
CA LYS A 158 -17.61 -21.50 9.73
C LYS A 158 -16.19 -21.52 9.19
N ASN A 159 -15.57 -20.34 9.17
CA ASN A 159 -14.20 -20.13 8.71
C ASN A 159 -13.60 -18.95 9.50
N SER A 160 -12.28 -18.81 9.43
CA SER A 160 -11.63 -17.61 9.94
C SER A 160 -10.37 -17.25 9.17
N VAL A 161 -10.10 -15.95 9.08
CA VAL A 161 -8.94 -15.37 8.42
C VAL A 161 -8.18 -14.53 9.44
N LYS A 162 -6.86 -14.75 9.53
CA LYS A 162 -5.99 -13.95 10.41
C LYS A 162 -5.83 -12.54 9.84
N GLY A 163 -5.84 -11.56 10.74
CA GLY A 163 -5.54 -10.18 10.41
C GLY A 163 -4.15 -9.73 10.88
N PRO A 164 -3.71 -8.52 10.49
CA PRO A 164 -2.37 -8.03 10.77
C PRO A 164 -2.14 -7.65 12.25
N GLY A 165 -3.19 -7.56 13.06
CA GLY A 165 -3.12 -6.99 14.40
C GLY A 165 -2.74 -5.50 14.35
N GLY A 166 -1.93 -5.04 15.31
CA GLY A 166 -1.53 -3.64 15.40
C GLY A 166 -2.66 -2.72 15.84
N PHE A 167 -2.64 -1.48 15.38
CA PHE A 167 -3.62 -0.44 15.72
C PHE A 167 -4.38 0.06 14.50
N PRO A 168 -5.66 0.44 14.65
CA PRO A 168 -6.43 1.08 13.59
C PRO A 168 -5.76 2.38 13.14
N VAL A 169 -5.75 2.65 11.84
CA VAL A 169 -5.13 3.86 11.28
C VAL A 169 -5.85 5.12 11.77
N GLY A 170 -5.08 6.18 12.02
CA GLY A 170 -5.58 7.49 12.48
C GLY A 170 -5.62 7.65 14.01
N VAL A 171 -5.11 6.67 14.77
CA VAL A 171 -5.00 6.80 16.23
C VAL A 171 -3.64 7.37 16.66
N GLU A 172 -2.57 7.22 15.89
CA GLU A 172 -1.22 7.70 16.25
C GLU A 172 -0.74 8.87 15.36
N GLY A 173 -1.65 9.78 14.99
CA GLY A 173 -1.30 10.99 14.23
C GLY A 173 -0.98 10.70 12.76
N LYS A 174 -0.20 11.58 12.14
CA LYS A 174 0.11 11.56 10.70
C LYS A 174 1.61 11.56 10.44
N ALA A 175 2.06 10.83 9.43
CA ALA A 175 3.45 10.85 8.98
C ALA A 175 3.57 11.00 7.46
N LEU A 176 4.63 11.68 7.04
CA LEU A 176 4.98 11.83 5.63
C LEU A 176 6.01 10.76 5.26
N VAL A 177 5.66 9.87 4.34
CA VAL A 177 6.53 8.77 3.91
C VAL A 177 7.35 9.23 2.71
N MET A 178 8.68 9.24 2.82
CA MET A 178 9.56 9.38 1.66
C MET A 178 9.46 8.11 0.80
N PHE A 179 8.75 8.22 -0.32
CA PHE A 179 8.22 7.08 -1.06
C PHE A 179 8.85 6.99 -2.46
N SER A 180 9.73 6.01 -2.63
CA SER A 180 10.37 5.70 -3.91
C SER A 180 9.51 4.81 -4.80
N GLY A 181 8.62 3.98 -4.21
CA GLY A 181 7.89 2.92 -4.92
C GLY A 181 8.68 1.61 -5.10
N GLY A 182 9.99 1.61 -4.83
CA GLY A 182 10.80 0.39 -4.77
C GLY A 182 10.37 -0.54 -3.64
N PHE A 183 11.16 -1.56 -3.31
CA PHE A 183 10.72 -2.58 -2.34
C PHE A 183 10.59 -2.04 -0.90
N ASP A 184 11.48 -1.15 -0.48
CA ASP A 184 11.61 -0.79 0.95
C ASP A 184 10.54 0.21 1.41
N SER A 185 10.37 1.32 0.68
CA SER A 185 9.48 2.41 1.11
C SER A 185 8.00 2.01 1.27
N PRO A 186 7.39 1.12 0.44
CA PRO A 186 6.04 0.61 0.67
C PRO A 186 5.92 -0.24 1.93
N ILE A 187 6.96 -1.00 2.28
CA ILE A 187 6.94 -1.84 3.47
C ILE A 187 7.10 -0.97 4.72
N ALA A 188 8.00 0.02 4.69
CA ALA A 188 8.10 1.02 5.75
C ALA A 188 6.78 1.76 5.98
N ALA A 189 6.11 2.17 4.89
CA ALA A 189 4.78 2.76 4.91
C ALA A 189 3.76 1.83 5.59
N TRP A 190 3.74 0.55 5.22
CA TRP A 190 2.86 -0.46 5.80
C TRP A 190 3.10 -0.64 7.31
N TYR A 191 4.37 -0.71 7.76
CA TYR A 191 4.68 -0.84 9.18
C TYR A 191 4.29 0.39 10.01
N ALA A 192 4.49 1.59 9.47
CA ALA A 192 4.01 2.82 10.12
C ALA A 192 2.48 2.81 10.25
N ALA A 193 1.76 2.48 9.16
CA ALA A 193 0.31 2.38 9.17
C ALA A 193 -0.22 1.30 10.13
N LYS A 194 0.46 0.15 10.24
CA LYS A 194 0.13 -0.91 11.21
C LYS A 194 0.19 -0.44 12.66
N ARG A 195 0.99 0.58 12.97
CA ARG A 195 1.04 1.20 14.30
C ARG A 195 0.03 2.34 14.47
N GLY A 196 -0.94 2.47 13.55
CA GLY A 196 -2.06 3.39 13.69
C GLY A 196 -1.79 4.79 13.14
N VAL A 197 -0.69 4.98 12.41
CA VAL A 197 -0.30 6.27 11.82
C VAL A 197 -1.00 6.44 10.46
N GLU A 198 -1.65 7.57 10.23
CA GLU A 198 -2.09 7.97 8.88
C GLU A 198 -0.87 8.36 8.05
N ILE A 199 -0.75 7.82 6.84
CA ILE A 199 0.40 8.08 5.98
C ILE A 199 -0.01 8.78 4.69
N ASP A 200 0.77 9.79 4.31
CA ASP A 200 0.77 10.37 2.97
C ASP A 200 2.14 10.16 2.32
N PHE A 201 2.18 10.09 1.00
CA PHE A 201 3.38 9.74 0.24
C PHE A 201 4.07 10.99 -0.29
N LEU A 202 5.38 11.07 -0.12
CA LEU A 202 6.26 12.08 -0.71
C LEU A 202 7.20 11.44 -1.72
N HIS A 203 6.97 11.67 -2.99
CA HIS A 203 7.76 11.13 -4.08
C HIS A 203 8.60 12.22 -4.74
N PHE A 204 9.88 11.92 -4.98
CA PHE A 204 10.81 12.81 -5.65
C PHE A 204 11.05 12.31 -7.08
N ILE A 205 10.73 13.14 -8.08
CA ILE A 205 11.00 12.87 -9.48
C ILE A 205 12.46 13.23 -9.73
N LEU A 206 13.32 12.23 -9.88
CA LEU A 206 14.77 12.42 -10.02
C LEU A 206 15.26 12.30 -11.46
N GLY A 207 14.41 11.81 -12.38
CA GLY A 207 14.82 11.49 -13.73
C GLY A 207 13.64 11.03 -14.59
N PRO A 208 13.69 9.83 -15.19
CA PRO A 208 12.62 9.35 -16.08
C PRO A 208 11.27 9.22 -15.35
N LEU A 209 10.17 9.51 -16.04
CA LEU A 209 8.83 9.59 -15.46
C LEU A 209 8.20 8.20 -15.26
N GLN A 210 8.72 7.17 -15.94
CA GLN A 210 8.33 5.78 -15.74
C GLN A 210 8.41 5.37 -14.26
N SER A 211 9.48 5.75 -13.56
CA SER A 211 9.64 5.43 -12.13
C SER A 211 8.56 6.09 -11.29
N THR A 212 8.18 7.34 -11.59
CA THR A 212 7.09 8.05 -10.91
C THR A 212 5.73 7.42 -11.17
N TYR A 213 5.47 7.02 -12.42
CA TYR A 213 4.24 6.31 -12.79
C TYR A 213 4.09 4.99 -12.04
N TYR A 214 5.13 4.16 -11.99
CA TYR A 214 5.06 2.90 -11.25
C TYR A 214 5.06 3.09 -9.74
N ALA A 215 5.79 4.07 -9.21
CA ALA A 215 5.73 4.41 -7.79
C ALA A 215 4.30 4.78 -7.38
N PHE A 216 3.60 5.61 -8.17
CA PHE A 216 2.20 5.91 -7.91
C PHE A 216 1.32 4.66 -7.93
N ASN A 217 1.52 3.74 -8.88
CA ASN A 217 0.78 2.47 -8.92
C ASN A 217 1.01 1.61 -7.67
N VAL A 218 2.24 1.54 -7.15
CA VAL A 218 2.55 0.86 -5.89
C VAL A 218 1.82 1.53 -4.72
N ALA A 219 1.87 2.86 -4.63
CA ALA A 219 1.14 3.62 -3.60
C ALA A 219 -0.37 3.39 -3.69
N LYS A 220 -0.93 3.35 -4.90
CA LYS A 220 -2.36 3.08 -5.15
C LYS A 220 -2.76 1.68 -4.72
N LYS A 221 -1.96 0.67 -5.07
CA LYS A 221 -2.19 -0.72 -4.64
C LYS A 221 -2.12 -0.87 -3.12
N LEU A 222 -1.09 -0.32 -2.49
CA LEU A 222 -0.94 -0.31 -1.03
C LEU A 222 -2.13 0.38 -0.36
N SER A 223 -2.53 1.55 -0.88
CA SER A 223 -3.63 2.34 -0.34
C SER A 223 -4.97 1.62 -0.41
N TYR A 224 -5.26 1.00 -1.56
CA TYR A 224 -6.51 0.27 -1.78
C TYR A 224 -6.61 -0.95 -0.87
N ASP A 225 -5.53 -1.73 -0.76
CA ASP A 225 -5.53 -3.02 -0.07
C ASP A 225 -5.37 -2.94 1.45
N TRP A 226 -4.73 -1.89 1.98
CA TRP A 226 -4.29 -1.84 3.38
C TRP A 226 -4.66 -0.56 4.12
N LEU A 227 -4.78 0.57 3.42
CA LEU A 227 -4.99 1.88 4.06
C LEU A 227 -6.48 2.25 4.08
N TYR A 228 -7.21 1.64 5.03
CA TYR A 228 -8.64 1.82 5.21
C TYR A 228 -8.99 2.89 6.25
N GLY A 229 -10.10 3.60 6.04
CA GLY A 229 -10.68 4.58 6.94
C GLY A 229 -10.29 6.02 6.65
N TYR A 230 -9.47 6.26 5.62
CA TYR A 230 -9.03 7.57 5.15
C TYR A 230 -8.58 7.49 3.68
N SER A 231 -8.23 8.63 3.10
CA SER A 231 -7.70 8.69 1.72
C SER A 231 -6.30 9.32 1.71
N PRO A 232 -5.25 8.51 1.48
CA PRO A 232 -3.88 9.00 1.37
C PRO A 232 -3.69 10.02 0.23
N LYS A 233 -2.78 10.95 0.44
CA LYS A 233 -2.27 11.87 -0.59
C LYS A 233 -0.96 11.37 -1.16
N PHE A 234 -0.74 11.67 -2.44
CA PHE A 234 0.55 11.52 -3.10
C PHE A 234 1.05 12.91 -3.47
N ILE A 235 2.21 13.27 -2.93
CA ILE A 235 2.89 14.54 -3.15
C ILE A 235 4.11 14.24 -4.02
N ALA A 236 4.05 14.60 -5.30
CA ALA A 236 5.17 14.46 -6.22
C ALA A 236 5.90 15.81 -6.33
N ILE A 237 7.23 15.79 -6.22
CA ILE A 237 8.07 16.98 -6.40
C ILE A 237 9.10 16.72 -7.48
N ASP A 238 9.20 17.62 -8.44
CA ASP A 238 10.26 17.58 -9.43
C ASP A 238 11.59 18.02 -8.81
N PHE A 239 12.52 17.06 -8.69
CA PHE A 239 13.85 17.26 -8.14
C PHE A 239 14.94 17.23 -9.21
N ARG A 240 14.59 17.17 -10.50
CA ARG A 240 15.57 17.08 -11.59
C ARG A 240 16.53 18.27 -11.60
N ASP A 241 16.07 19.47 -11.32
CA ASP A 241 16.93 20.66 -11.24
C ASP A 241 17.80 20.69 -9.98
N VAL A 242 17.30 20.16 -8.86
CA VAL A 242 18.09 19.92 -7.64
C VAL A 242 19.24 18.94 -7.94
N VAL A 243 18.95 17.88 -8.69
CA VAL A 243 19.95 16.89 -9.13
C VAL A 243 20.99 17.54 -10.04
N LYS A 244 20.60 18.37 -11.01
CA LYS A 244 21.54 19.11 -11.88
C LYS A 244 22.47 20.00 -11.06
N GLU A 245 21.93 20.71 -10.07
CA GLU A 245 22.69 21.58 -9.18
C GLU A 245 23.73 20.79 -8.36
N ILE A 246 23.35 19.64 -7.81
CA ILE A 246 24.27 18.72 -7.12
C ILE A 246 25.37 18.21 -8.06
N VAL A 247 25.01 17.78 -9.27
CA VAL A 247 25.97 17.27 -10.25
C VAL A 247 27.00 18.35 -10.64
N LYS A 248 26.57 19.61 -10.73
CA LYS A 248 27.45 20.73 -11.09
C LYS A 248 28.39 21.12 -9.95
N ASN A 249 27.90 21.18 -8.70
CA ASN A 249 28.60 21.86 -7.61
C ASN A 249 29.10 20.95 -6.49
N VAL A 250 28.75 19.66 -6.49
CA VAL A 250 29.15 18.70 -5.45
C VAL A 250 30.07 17.63 -6.03
N GLU A 251 31.16 17.39 -5.31
CA GLU A 251 32.11 16.31 -5.58
C GLU A 251 31.38 14.96 -5.70
N TRP A 252 31.75 14.20 -6.73
CA TRP A 252 31.17 12.91 -7.09
C TRP A 252 30.82 12.00 -5.90
N SER A 253 31.79 11.83 -4.99
CA SER A 253 31.73 10.91 -3.85
C SER A 253 30.64 11.28 -2.82
N TYR A 254 30.25 12.55 -2.74
CA TYR A 254 29.26 13.09 -1.79
C TYR A 254 27.86 13.29 -2.38
N ARG A 255 27.68 13.17 -3.70
CA ARG A 255 26.41 13.53 -4.38
C ARG A 255 25.20 12.79 -3.82
N GLN A 256 25.34 11.52 -3.45
CA GLN A 256 24.26 10.72 -2.86
C GLN A 256 23.84 11.22 -1.47
N VAL A 257 24.82 11.52 -0.62
CA VAL A 257 24.57 12.04 0.74
C VAL A 257 23.97 13.45 0.63
N ALA A 258 24.48 14.29 -0.29
CA ALA A 258 23.94 15.61 -0.54
C ALA A 258 22.48 15.56 -1.05
N LEU A 259 22.18 14.72 -2.05
CA LEU A 259 20.81 14.54 -2.55
C LEU A 259 19.86 14.13 -1.42
N ARG A 260 20.24 13.11 -0.65
CA ARG A 260 19.43 12.62 0.48
C ARG A 260 19.19 13.72 1.52
N THR A 261 20.21 14.52 1.80
CA THR A 261 20.08 15.68 2.72
C THR A 261 19.08 16.70 2.20
N LEU A 262 19.11 17.04 0.90
CA LEU A 262 18.14 17.98 0.31
C LEU A 262 16.72 17.40 0.27
N MET A 263 16.57 16.10 0.02
CA MET A 263 15.27 15.42 0.12
C MET A 263 14.72 15.48 1.55
N TYR A 264 15.56 15.28 2.57
CA TYR A 264 15.16 15.44 3.97
C TYR A 264 14.77 16.88 4.33
N ILE A 265 15.49 17.88 3.80
CA ILE A 265 15.13 19.29 3.98
C ILE A 265 13.72 19.55 3.40
N ALA A 266 13.45 19.09 2.19
CA ALA A 266 12.12 19.21 1.57
C ALA A 266 11.04 18.48 2.36
N ALA A 267 11.31 17.25 2.80
CA ALA A 267 10.40 16.47 3.63
C ALA A 267 10.09 17.18 4.96
N GLN A 268 11.09 17.77 5.62
CA GLN A 268 10.92 18.54 6.85
C GLN A 268 10.07 19.81 6.64
N LYS A 269 10.29 20.53 5.54
CA LYS A 269 9.50 21.72 5.19
C LYS A 269 8.03 21.33 4.98
N ILE A 270 7.75 20.30 4.19
CA ILE A 270 6.38 19.80 3.96
C ILE A 270 5.77 19.24 5.25
N ALA A 271 6.56 18.50 6.04
CA ALA A 271 6.11 17.95 7.31
C ALA A 271 5.60 19.05 8.25
N SER A 272 6.33 20.17 8.30
CA SER A 272 5.98 21.33 9.12
C SER A 272 4.79 22.10 8.54
N GLU A 273 4.80 22.37 7.24
CA GLU A 273 3.74 23.12 6.53
C GLU A 273 2.38 22.42 6.62
N LEU A 274 2.35 21.10 6.43
CA LEU A 274 1.12 20.30 6.35
C LEU A 274 0.77 19.57 7.66
N GLY A 275 1.52 19.83 8.74
CA GLY A 275 1.19 19.35 10.09
C GLY A 275 1.43 17.86 10.33
N TYR A 276 2.42 17.25 9.67
CA TYR A 276 2.83 15.87 9.95
C TYR A 276 3.64 15.78 11.25
N ASN A 277 3.44 14.68 11.97
CA ASN A 277 4.10 14.41 13.25
C ASN A 277 5.47 13.75 13.09
N ALA A 278 5.73 13.06 11.97
CA ALA A 278 6.97 12.36 11.69
C ALA A 278 7.24 12.25 10.19
N ILE A 279 8.49 11.96 9.83
CA ILE A 279 8.91 11.51 8.50
C ILE A 279 9.19 10.02 8.59
N VAL A 280 8.75 9.22 7.61
CA VAL A 280 9.02 7.78 7.55
C VAL A 280 9.87 7.50 6.32
N THR A 281 10.92 6.68 6.47
CA THR A 281 11.77 6.26 5.35
C THR A 281 11.91 4.74 5.29
N GLY A 282 12.17 4.24 4.09
CA GLY A 282 12.51 2.83 3.84
C GLY A 282 13.99 2.50 4.06
N GLU A 283 14.71 3.27 4.88
CA GLU A 283 16.13 3.04 5.09
C GLU A 283 16.40 1.78 5.93
N SER A 284 17.38 0.99 5.51
CA SER A 284 17.92 -0.19 6.19
C SER A 284 19.44 -0.09 6.30
N LEU A 285 19.99 -0.45 7.46
CA LEU A 285 21.43 -0.29 7.71
C LEU A 285 22.26 -1.17 6.77
N GLY A 286 23.23 -0.55 6.10
CA GLY A 286 24.24 -1.27 5.30
C GLY A 286 23.74 -1.78 3.94
N GLN A 287 22.47 -1.61 3.59
CA GLN A 287 21.96 -2.00 2.26
C GLN A 287 22.39 -1.05 1.13
N ALA A 288 22.57 0.23 1.45
CA ALA A 288 23.13 1.22 0.53
C ALA A 288 24.32 1.94 1.17
N SER A 289 25.28 2.36 0.35
CA SER A 289 26.47 3.11 0.80
C SER A 289 26.11 4.43 1.51
N SER A 290 24.96 5.02 1.18
CA SER A 290 24.42 6.22 1.85
C SER A 290 23.69 5.94 3.17
N GLN A 291 23.52 4.67 3.56
CA GLN A 291 22.75 4.23 4.73
C GLN A 291 23.64 3.55 5.78
N THR A 292 24.83 4.11 6.01
CA THR A 292 25.68 3.74 7.14
C THR A 292 25.33 4.59 8.35
N LEU A 293 25.64 4.12 9.56
CA LEU A 293 25.40 4.89 10.79
C LEU A 293 26.03 6.28 10.73
N LYS A 294 27.26 6.40 10.22
CA LYS A 294 27.95 7.69 10.07
C LYS A 294 27.24 8.64 9.11
N ASN A 295 26.74 8.14 7.98
CA ASN A 295 26.01 8.97 7.03
C ASN A 295 24.65 9.40 7.61
N LEU A 296 23.93 8.50 8.28
CA LEU A 296 22.67 8.84 8.96
C LEU A 296 22.89 9.90 10.04
N GLU A 297 23.91 9.72 10.88
CA GLU A 297 24.31 10.66 11.92
C GLU A 297 24.67 12.04 11.34
N ALA A 298 25.50 12.09 10.29
CA ALA A 298 25.89 13.34 9.65
C ALA A 298 24.69 14.09 9.05
N ILE A 299 23.79 13.37 8.36
CA ILE A 299 22.58 13.95 7.77
C ILE A 299 21.66 14.51 8.87
N GLU A 300 21.41 13.75 9.94
CA GLU A 300 20.53 14.22 11.02
C GLU A 300 21.15 15.37 11.80
N SER A 301 22.45 15.32 12.08
CA SER A 301 23.15 16.41 12.75
C SER A 301 23.09 17.72 11.96
N TYR A 302 23.14 17.62 10.62
CA TYR A 302 22.97 18.76 9.73
C TYR A 302 21.51 19.24 9.69
N LEU A 303 20.56 18.31 9.52
CA LEU A 303 19.14 18.60 9.36
C LEU A 303 18.53 19.22 10.62
N LYS A 304 19.00 18.81 11.81
CA LYS A 304 18.39 19.08 13.12
C LYS A 304 16.87 18.82 13.06
N PRO A 305 16.44 17.55 12.98
CA PRO A 305 15.06 17.20 12.68
C PRO A 305 14.08 17.83 13.67
N SER A 306 13.17 18.65 13.16
CA SER A 306 12.06 19.22 13.94
C SER A 306 10.96 18.20 14.26
N LYS A 307 10.99 17.06 13.58
CA LYS A 307 10.09 15.90 13.75
C LYS A 307 10.92 14.61 13.79
N PRO A 308 10.46 13.55 14.47
CA PRO A 308 11.10 12.25 14.42
C PRO A 308 11.20 11.69 12.99
N ILE A 309 12.33 11.05 12.68
CA ILE A 309 12.53 10.26 11.46
C ILE A 309 12.42 8.79 11.84
N LEU A 310 11.38 8.12 11.33
CA LEU A 310 11.08 6.73 11.62
C LEU A 310 11.64 5.84 10.50
N ARG A 311 12.37 4.80 10.89
CA ARG A 311 12.99 3.82 9.98
C ARG A 311 12.55 2.40 10.33
N PRO A 312 11.32 1.99 9.94
CA PRO A 312 10.79 0.69 10.33
C PRO A 312 11.64 -0.50 9.88
N LEU A 313 12.46 -0.33 8.84
CA LEU A 313 13.26 -1.38 8.20
C LEU A 313 14.74 -1.36 8.62
N ILE A 314 15.10 -0.58 9.64
CA ILE A 314 16.50 -0.30 9.98
C ILE A 314 17.34 -1.57 10.22
N GLY A 315 16.72 -2.64 10.71
CA GLY A 315 17.35 -3.93 10.99
C GLY A 315 16.87 -5.08 10.09
N PHE A 316 16.18 -4.79 8.99
CA PHE A 316 15.70 -5.82 8.05
C PHE A 316 16.77 -6.11 7.00
N ASP A 317 16.94 -7.38 6.65
CA ASP A 317 17.70 -7.77 5.47
C ASP A 317 16.86 -7.68 4.18
N LYS A 318 17.52 -7.90 3.04
CA LYS A 318 16.87 -7.77 1.73
C LYS A 318 15.86 -8.89 1.47
N GLU A 319 16.12 -10.11 1.94
CA GLU A 319 15.23 -11.25 1.72
C GLU A 319 13.94 -11.07 2.51
N GLU A 320 14.02 -10.61 3.76
CA GLU A 320 12.88 -10.26 4.60
C GLU A 320 11.97 -9.23 3.92
N ILE A 321 12.57 -8.18 3.36
CA ILE A 321 11.87 -7.12 2.61
C ILE A 321 11.19 -7.71 1.36
N ILE A 322 11.91 -8.50 0.56
CA ILE A 322 11.36 -9.10 -0.67
C ILE A 322 10.20 -10.06 -0.35
N ASP A 323 10.36 -10.93 0.64
CA ASP A 323 9.32 -11.89 1.03
C ASP A 323 8.10 -11.18 1.61
N PHE A 324 8.31 -10.09 2.34
CA PHE A 324 7.20 -9.27 2.80
C PHE A 324 6.49 -8.56 1.64
N SER A 325 7.23 -8.04 0.65
CA SER A 325 6.64 -7.46 -0.56
C SER A 325 5.76 -8.45 -1.33
N LYS A 326 6.21 -9.71 -1.45
CA LYS A 326 5.42 -10.81 -2.02
C LYS A 326 4.15 -11.08 -1.21
N LYS A 327 4.26 -11.17 0.13
CA LYS A 327 3.11 -11.36 1.04
C LYS A 327 2.07 -10.25 0.91
N LEU A 328 2.49 -9.02 0.63
CA LEU A 328 1.59 -7.87 0.41
C LEU A 328 1.02 -7.80 -1.02
N GLY A 329 1.53 -8.60 -1.95
CA GLY A 329 1.16 -8.53 -3.38
C GLY A 329 1.68 -7.26 -4.06
N LEU A 330 2.80 -6.72 -3.61
CA LEU A 330 3.43 -5.50 -4.15
C LEU A 330 4.65 -5.79 -5.02
N TYR A 331 5.22 -7.00 -4.94
CA TYR A 331 6.49 -7.38 -5.57
C TYR A 331 6.56 -7.01 -7.06
N GLU A 332 5.59 -7.45 -7.87
CA GLU A 332 5.58 -7.22 -9.32
C GLU A 332 5.49 -5.73 -9.71
N LEU A 333 4.82 -4.91 -8.89
CA LEU A 333 4.73 -3.48 -9.12
C LEU A 333 6.02 -2.76 -8.70
N SER A 334 6.55 -3.10 -7.53
CA SER A 334 7.81 -2.54 -7.02
C SER A 334 9.01 -2.91 -7.90
N ALA A 335 9.02 -4.12 -8.47
CA ALA A 335 10.07 -4.58 -9.40
C ALA A 335 10.14 -3.73 -10.69
N LYS A 336 9.03 -3.10 -11.10
CA LYS A 336 8.98 -2.21 -12.28
C LYS A 336 9.50 -0.81 -11.99
N VAL A 337 9.66 -0.44 -10.72
CA VAL A 337 10.23 0.85 -10.34
C VAL A 337 11.74 0.80 -10.53
N VAL A 338 12.22 1.43 -11.60
CA VAL A 338 13.66 1.57 -11.85
C VAL A 338 14.23 2.61 -10.88
N GLU A 339 15.33 2.27 -10.21
CA GLU A 339 16.03 3.23 -9.36
C GLU A 339 16.64 4.35 -10.21
N ALA A 340 16.03 5.53 -10.14
CA ALA A 340 16.49 6.73 -10.84
C ALA A 340 17.62 7.48 -10.08
N CYS A 341 18.03 6.99 -8.91
CA CYS A 341 19.04 7.62 -8.06
C CYS A 341 20.49 7.48 -8.56
N ALA A 342 20.74 7.04 -9.79
CA ALA A 342 22.09 6.74 -10.30
C ALA A 342 22.96 7.99 -10.59
N ILE A 343 23.06 8.92 -9.64
CA ILE A 343 23.93 10.11 -9.68
C ILE A 343 25.38 9.75 -9.34
N ALA A 344 25.62 8.53 -8.83
CA ALA A 344 26.97 8.00 -8.54
C ALA A 344 27.05 6.47 -8.70
N PRO A 345 27.29 5.92 -9.92
CA PRO A 345 27.46 4.49 -10.17
C PRO A 345 28.67 3.81 -9.51
N THR A 346 29.66 4.53 -8.97
CA THR A 346 30.86 3.94 -8.32
C THR A 346 31.39 4.78 -7.15
N LYS A 347 32.04 4.10 -6.17
CA LYS A 347 32.70 4.62 -4.93
C LYS A 347 32.02 5.85 -4.31
N VAL A 348 31.02 5.60 -3.47
CA VAL A 348 30.29 6.61 -2.69
C VAL A 348 30.85 6.68 -1.27
N VAL A 349 30.85 7.87 -0.65
CA VAL A 349 31.26 8.05 0.75
C VAL A 349 30.37 7.20 1.66
N THR A 350 30.99 6.29 2.41
CA THR A 350 30.32 5.45 3.42
C THR A 350 30.46 6.02 4.83
N ALA A 351 31.17 7.13 5.00
CA ALA A 351 31.45 7.77 6.28
C ALA A 351 31.64 9.28 6.11
N SER A 352 30.54 10.03 5.96
CA SER A 352 30.57 11.49 6.01
C SER A 352 30.66 11.98 7.46
N THR A 353 31.38 13.07 7.70
CA THR A 353 31.22 13.86 8.93
C THR A 353 30.25 15.02 8.69
N LEU A 354 29.78 15.65 9.76
CA LEU A 354 28.93 16.84 9.69
C LEU A 354 29.66 18.00 8.99
N GLU A 355 30.94 18.20 9.29
CA GLU A 355 31.76 19.29 8.76
C GLU A 355 31.89 19.18 7.25
N ASN A 356 32.27 18.00 6.76
CA ASN A 356 32.42 17.74 5.33
C ASN A 356 31.07 17.88 4.61
N LEU A 357 29.99 17.32 5.15
CA LEU A 357 28.67 17.45 4.56
C LEU A 357 28.25 18.93 4.48
N SER A 358 28.44 19.68 5.56
CA SER A 358 28.11 21.10 5.62
C SER A 358 28.91 21.91 4.60
N GLU A 359 30.20 21.64 4.44
CA GLU A 359 31.05 22.29 3.45
C GLU A 359 30.56 22.02 2.02
N LYS A 360 30.23 20.75 1.71
CA LYS A 360 29.72 20.37 0.37
C LYS A 360 28.33 20.94 0.10
N LEU A 361 27.51 21.17 1.11
CA LEU A 361 26.18 21.79 0.94
C LEU A 361 26.24 23.32 0.84
N LYS A 362 27.30 23.98 1.35
CA LYS A 362 27.50 25.43 1.18
C LYS A 362 27.69 25.85 -0.29
N SER A 363 28.15 24.95 -1.15
CA SER A 363 28.28 25.21 -2.58
C SER A 363 26.95 25.13 -3.35
N LEU A 364 25.85 24.78 -2.68
CA LEU A 364 24.52 24.65 -3.28
C LEU A 364 23.64 25.85 -2.95
N ASP A 365 22.94 26.37 -3.95
CA ASP A 365 21.83 27.30 -3.72
C ASP A 365 20.60 26.52 -3.21
N LEU A 366 20.40 26.52 -1.88
CA LEU A 366 19.28 25.81 -1.25
C LEU A 366 17.90 26.36 -1.64
N SER A 367 17.80 27.55 -2.24
CA SER A 367 16.53 28.10 -2.74
C SER A 367 15.94 27.24 -3.87
N ILE A 368 16.76 26.40 -4.52
CA ILE A 368 16.29 25.44 -5.52
C ILE A 368 15.31 24.42 -4.93
N VAL A 369 15.46 24.08 -3.64
CA VAL A 369 14.53 23.20 -2.93
C VAL A 369 13.18 23.89 -2.77
N ASP A 370 13.17 25.18 -2.43
CA ASP A 370 11.93 25.96 -2.31
C ASP A 370 11.21 26.11 -3.65
N LYS A 371 11.96 26.33 -4.74
CA LYS A 371 11.40 26.33 -6.10
C LYS A 371 10.73 25.00 -6.45
N ALA A 372 11.40 23.87 -6.16
CA ALA A 372 10.84 22.54 -6.37
C ALA A 372 9.57 22.31 -5.52
N LEU A 373 9.59 22.71 -4.24
CA LEU A 373 8.43 22.58 -3.36
C LEU A 373 7.20 23.37 -3.83
N ASN A 374 7.41 24.52 -4.48
CA ASN A 374 6.34 25.36 -4.99
C ASN A 374 5.65 24.77 -6.23
N SER A 375 6.33 23.92 -7.01
CA SER A 375 5.76 23.23 -8.18
C SER A 375 5.25 21.81 -7.87
N ARG A 376 5.12 21.46 -6.59
CA ARG A 376 4.66 20.13 -6.17
C ARG A 376 3.24 19.81 -6.68
N ILE A 377 3.04 18.56 -7.03
CA ILE A 377 1.74 18.02 -7.45
C ILE A 377 1.17 17.23 -6.27
N VAL A 378 -0.07 17.52 -5.87
CA VAL A 378 -0.74 16.82 -4.77
C VAL A 378 -2.03 16.20 -5.26
N VAL A 379 -2.14 14.88 -5.15
CA VAL A 379 -3.34 14.14 -5.58
C VAL A 379 -3.85 13.19 -4.51
N ASN A 380 -5.15 12.88 -4.54
CA ASN A 380 -5.74 11.81 -3.74
C ASN A 380 -5.46 10.47 -4.41
N VAL A 381 -4.73 9.57 -3.73
CA VAL A 381 -4.24 8.31 -4.31
C VAL A 381 -5.36 7.42 -4.83
N LEU A 382 -6.48 7.34 -4.10
CA LEU A 382 -7.58 6.45 -4.43
C LEU A 382 -8.42 6.95 -5.60
N LYS A 383 -8.44 8.27 -5.83
CA LYS A 383 -9.25 8.92 -6.87
C LYS A 383 -8.46 9.24 -8.14
N ALA A 384 -7.17 9.52 -8.03
CA ALA A 384 -6.35 9.97 -9.14
C ALA A 384 -5.87 8.80 -10.02
N ASN A 385 -5.54 9.14 -11.26
CA ASN A 385 -4.89 8.23 -12.19
C ASN A 385 -3.36 8.42 -12.14
N PRO A 386 -2.57 7.42 -12.53
CA PRO A 386 -1.11 7.52 -12.45
C PRO A 386 -0.49 8.66 -13.26
N GLU A 387 -1.16 9.12 -14.32
CA GLU A 387 -0.69 10.23 -15.14
C GLU A 387 -0.87 11.58 -14.45
N SER A 388 -1.74 11.64 -13.42
CA SER A 388 -2.01 12.87 -12.66
C SER A 388 -0.84 13.34 -11.81
N VAL A 389 0.22 12.53 -11.66
CA VAL A 389 1.45 12.90 -10.94
C VAL A 389 2.62 13.23 -11.88
N ILE A 390 2.36 13.26 -13.19
CA ILE A 390 3.32 13.72 -14.19
C ILE A 390 3.19 15.24 -14.33
N PRO A 391 4.28 16.02 -14.28
CA PRO A 391 4.20 17.46 -14.50
C PRO A 391 3.58 17.80 -15.86
N GLU A 392 2.67 18.77 -15.90
CA GLU A 392 1.99 19.19 -17.13
C GLU A 392 2.97 19.74 -18.19
N THR A 393 4.13 20.24 -17.74
CA THR A 393 5.21 20.68 -18.61
C THR A 393 5.87 19.55 -19.41
N ASP A 394 5.75 18.30 -18.94
CA ASP A 394 6.36 17.15 -19.60
C ASP A 394 5.43 16.62 -20.71
N ILE A 395 5.77 16.96 -21.95
CA ILE A 395 5.12 16.43 -23.16
C ILE A 395 5.64 15.03 -23.50
N GLU A 396 6.90 14.76 -23.19
CA GLU A 396 7.53 13.46 -23.44
C GLU A 396 7.41 12.54 -22.23
N ILE A 397 7.03 11.28 -22.46
CA ILE A 397 7.06 10.20 -21.48
C ILE A 397 7.91 9.06 -22.00
N ASP A 398 8.53 8.32 -21.09
CA ASP A 398 9.41 7.17 -21.37
C ASP A 398 8.70 5.83 -21.15
N PHE A 399 7.38 5.85 -21.06
CA PHE A 399 6.52 4.69 -20.85
C PHE A 399 5.16 4.84 -21.54
N ILE A 400 4.43 3.73 -21.66
CA ILE A 400 3.06 3.73 -22.19
C ILE A 400 2.12 3.35 -21.04
N PRO A 401 1.20 4.24 -20.61
CA PRO A 401 0.17 3.89 -19.64
C PRO A 401 -0.68 2.72 -20.13
N SER A 402 -1.09 1.83 -19.22
CA SER A 402 -1.79 0.59 -19.63
C SER A 402 -3.19 0.81 -20.22
N ASN A 403 -3.79 1.97 -19.97
CA ASN A 403 -5.09 2.39 -20.51
C ASN A 403 -4.95 3.39 -21.67
N ALA A 404 -3.73 3.62 -22.18
CA ALA A 404 -3.48 4.61 -23.21
C ALA A 404 -4.01 4.19 -24.58
N ILE A 405 -4.44 5.19 -25.34
CA ILE A 405 -4.64 5.06 -26.79
C ILE A 405 -3.29 5.33 -27.46
N VAL A 406 -2.74 4.34 -28.14
CA VAL A 406 -1.45 4.48 -28.84
C VAL A 406 -1.69 4.90 -30.28
N ILE A 407 -1.03 5.96 -30.72
CA ILE A 407 -1.09 6.48 -32.09
C ILE A 407 0.24 6.25 -32.78
N ASP A 408 0.23 5.49 -33.87
CA ASP A 408 1.41 5.22 -34.66
C ASP A 408 1.56 6.27 -35.78
N ALA A 409 2.47 7.21 -35.56
CA ALA A 409 2.81 8.29 -36.47
C ALA A 409 4.02 7.95 -37.37
N ARG A 410 4.41 6.68 -37.48
CA ARG A 410 5.43 6.23 -38.46
C ARG A 410 4.86 6.24 -39.89
N SER A 411 5.73 6.07 -40.89
CA SER A 411 5.30 5.95 -42.28
C SER A 411 4.39 4.74 -42.48
N SER A 412 3.47 4.82 -43.45
CA SER A 412 2.53 3.75 -43.75
C SER A 412 3.21 2.41 -44.05
N GLU A 413 4.39 2.46 -44.68
CA GLU A 413 5.24 1.29 -44.94
C GLU A 413 5.66 0.62 -43.63
N LYS A 414 6.21 1.38 -42.68
CA LYS A 414 6.64 0.85 -41.37
C LYS A 414 5.49 0.35 -40.51
N VAL A 415 4.34 1.00 -40.57
CA VAL A 415 3.12 0.55 -39.87
C VAL A 415 2.66 -0.82 -40.40
N PHE A 416 2.83 -1.05 -41.71
CA PHE A 416 2.46 -2.32 -42.34
C PHE A 416 3.50 -3.43 -42.11
N GLU A 417 4.79 -3.10 -42.22
CA GLU A 417 5.90 -4.05 -42.04
C GLU A 417 6.10 -4.46 -40.58
N GLU A 418 5.98 -3.51 -39.65
CA GLU A 418 6.23 -3.71 -38.22
C GLU A 418 5.12 -3.07 -37.36
N PRO A 419 3.88 -3.58 -37.40
CA PRO A 419 2.77 -2.97 -36.65
C PRO A 419 3.02 -3.00 -35.14
N ILE A 420 2.79 -1.87 -34.48
CA ILE A 420 2.73 -1.83 -33.01
C ILE A 420 1.37 -2.37 -32.57
N ALA A 421 1.38 -3.40 -31.73
CA ALA A 421 0.15 -4.02 -31.24
C ALA A 421 -0.78 -3.00 -30.57
N ASN A 422 -2.07 -3.03 -30.94
CA ASN A 422 -3.12 -2.13 -30.44
C ASN A 422 -2.91 -0.62 -30.73
N ALA A 423 -1.97 -0.25 -31.61
CA ALA A 423 -1.81 1.14 -32.04
C ALA A 423 -2.72 1.48 -33.22
N ILE A 424 -3.27 2.70 -33.21
CA ILE A 424 -4.06 3.25 -34.31
C ILE A 424 -3.12 4.03 -35.23
N PRO A 425 -3.04 3.71 -36.54
CA PRO A 425 -2.25 4.50 -37.47
C PRO A 425 -2.72 5.96 -37.48
N LEU A 426 -1.80 6.92 -37.53
CA LEU A 426 -2.12 8.35 -37.52
C LEU A 426 -3.11 8.74 -38.63
N SER A 427 -3.02 8.11 -39.81
CA SER A 427 -3.94 8.32 -40.93
C SER A 427 -5.38 7.86 -40.66
N LYS A 428 -5.61 7.03 -39.64
CA LYS A 428 -6.91 6.51 -39.23
C LYS A 428 -7.39 7.10 -37.89
N ALA A 429 -6.59 7.97 -37.27
CA ALA A 429 -6.92 8.55 -35.98
C ALA A 429 -7.92 9.71 -36.14
N ASP A 430 -9.12 9.56 -35.56
CA ASP A 430 -10.07 10.66 -35.42
C ASP A 430 -9.95 11.31 -34.05
N PHE A 431 -9.11 12.35 -33.96
CA PHE A 431 -8.87 13.07 -32.71
C PHE A 431 -10.07 13.86 -32.21
N SER A 432 -11.07 14.14 -33.06
CA SER A 432 -12.26 14.91 -32.68
C SER A 432 -13.22 14.12 -31.79
N ASN A 433 -13.14 12.79 -31.86
CA ASN A 433 -13.99 11.86 -31.12
C ASN A 433 -13.20 11.05 -30.07
N MET A 434 -11.99 11.48 -29.71
CA MET A 434 -11.19 10.78 -28.71
C MET A 434 -11.62 11.13 -27.28
N PRO A 435 -11.59 10.15 -26.35
CA PRO A 435 -11.93 10.38 -24.95
C PRO A 435 -10.93 11.33 -24.29
N MET A 436 -11.43 12.42 -23.72
CA MET A 436 -10.63 13.48 -23.08
C MET A 436 -9.93 13.00 -21.79
N ASP A 437 -10.43 11.95 -21.16
CA ASP A 437 -9.94 11.43 -19.89
C ASP A 437 -8.80 10.40 -20.04
N LYS A 438 -8.63 9.81 -21.23
CA LYS A 438 -7.61 8.80 -21.50
C LYS A 438 -6.30 9.42 -22.01
N PRO A 439 -5.14 8.88 -21.59
CA PRO A 439 -3.86 9.30 -22.15
C PRO A 439 -3.76 8.83 -23.61
N ILE A 440 -3.32 9.73 -24.49
CA ILE A 440 -3.00 9.45 -25.89
C ILE A 440 -1.48 9.48 -26.02
N VAL A 441 -0.87 8.38 -26.44
CA VAL A 441 0.59 8.29 -26.62
C VAL A 441 0.90 8.19 -28.09
N ILE A 442 1.58 9.20 -28.63
CA ILE A 442 2.00 9.21 -30.02
C ILE A 442 3.42 8.64 -30.11
N VAL A 443 3.59 7.71 -31.04
CA VAL A 443 4.85 7.04 -31.32
C VAL A 443 5.26 7.35 -32.75
N CYS A 444 6.43 7.94 -32.95
CA CYS A 444 7.07 8.00 -34.26
C CYS A 444 8.44 7.31 -34.18
N GLU A 445 9.23 7.37 -35.26
CA GLU A 445 10.50 6.66 -35.31
C GLU A 445 11.51 7.16 -34.25
N THR A 446 11.66 8.48 -34.14
CA THR A 446 12.72 9.13 -33.35
C THR A 446 12.20 9.94 -32.16
N GLY A 447 10.91 10.26 -32.11
CA GLY A 447 10.28 11.12 -31.10
C GLY A 447 9.97 12.55 -31.57
N ALA A 448 10.56 13.02 -32.67
CA ALA A 448 10.42 14.40 -33.13
C ALA A 448 8.99 14.72 -33.62
N LEU A 449 8.46 13.92 -34.54
CA LEU A 449 7.09 14.10 -35.06
C LEU A 449 6.03 13.89 -33.97
N SER A 450 6.21 12.89 -33.11
CA SER A 450 5.27 12.63 -32.02
C SER A 450 5.22 13.77 -31.01
N TYR A 451 6.32 14.50 -30.79
CA TYR A 451 6.36 15.69 -29.94
C TYR A 451 5.46 16.80 -30.47
N VAL A 452 5.57 17.11 -31.77
CA VAL A 452 4.76 18.16 -32.40
C VAL A 452 3.27 17.83 -32.31
N ILE A 453 2.91 16.60 -32.67
CA ILE A 453 1.51 16.13 -32.61
C ILE A 453 0.99 16.18 -31.16
N ALA A 454 1.78 15.71 -30.18
CA ALA A 454 1.36 15.70 -28.79
C ALA A 454 1.09 17.12 -28.27
N LYS A 455 1.93 18.07 -28.65
CA LYS A 455 1.77 19.48 -28.29
C LYS A 455 0.46 20.05 -28.87
N GLU A 456 0.21 19.85 -30.17
CA GLU A 456 -1.03 20.32 -30.81
C GLU A 456 -2.29 19.71 -30.19
N LEU A 457 -2.27 18.41 -29.85
CA LEU A 457 -3.41 17.76 -29.21
C LEU A 457 -3.63 18.29 -27.78
N ARG A 458 -2.57 18.61 -27.03
CA ARG A 458 -2.70 19.27 -25.72
C ARG A 458 -3.31 20.65 -25.81
N GLU A 459 -2.96 21.43 -26.83
CA GLU A 459 -3.59 22.73 -27.10
C GLU A 459 -5.10 22.59 -27.37
N LYS A 460 -5.55 21.44 -27.87
CA LYS A 460 -6.96 21.07 -28.04
C LYS A 460 -7.60 20.45 -26.78
N GLY A 461 -6.89 20.40 -25.65
CA GLY A 461 -7.37 19.89 -24.37
C GLY A 461 -7.25 18.38 -24.18
N LEU A 462 -6.63 17.65 -25.12
CA LEU A 462 -6.41 16.21 -24.99
C LEU A 462 -5.18 15.91 -24.14
N LYS A 463 -5.23 14.81 -23.37
CA LYS A 463 -4.07 14.30 -22.60
C LYS A 463 -3.09 13.55 -23.50
N ALA A 464 -2.41 14.27 -24.37
CA ALA A 464 -1.48 13.70 -25.33
C ALA A 464 -0.02 13.71 -24.85
N TYR A 465 0.75 12.69 -25.20
CA TYR A 465 2.16 12.55 -24.84
C TYR A 465 2.96 12.00 -26.03
N SER A 466 4.22 12.42 -26.14
CA SER A 466 5.18 11.84 -27.09
C SER A 466 5.99 10.75 -26.39
N LEU A 467 6.14 9.58 -27.03
CA LEU A 467 7.00 8.52 -26.49
C LEU A 467 8.47 8.84 -26.76
N ARG A 468 9.22 9.15 -25.71
CA ARG A 468 10.66 9.42 -25.78
C ARG A 468 11.40 8.19 -26.30
N GLY A 469 12.24 8.40 -27.32
CA GLY A 469 12.97 7.32 -28.01
C GLY A 469 12.14 6.53 -29.03
N GLY A 470 10.89 6.94 -29.27
CA GLY A 470 10.06 6.48 -30.39
C GLY A 470 9.81 4.97 -30.41
N ALA A 471 9.78 4.41 -31.62
CA ALA A 471 9.48 3.01 -31.90
C ALA A 471 10.39 2.03 -31.15
N LYS A 472 11.67 2.39 -30.97
CA LYS A 472 12.64 1.58 -30.23
C LYS A 472 12.20 1.34 -28.79
N THR A 473 11.76 2.41 -28.11
CA THR A 473 11.22 2.31 -26.74
C THR A 473 9.97 1.44 -26.72
N CYS A 474 9.09 1.58 -27.72
CA CYS A 474 7.86 0.80 -27.83
C CYS A 474 8.13 -0.72 -27.95
N ARG A 475 9.14 -1.14 -28.72
CA ARG A 475 9.54 -2.56 -28.84
C ARG A 475 10.03 -3.15 -27.53
N ILE A 476 10.84 -2.39 -26.77
CA ILE A 476 11.33 -2.82 -25.45
C ILE A 476 10.15 -3.09 -24.49
N TYR A 477 9.06 -2.32 -24.58
CA TYR A 477 7.85 -2.57 -23.79
C TYR A 477 7.10 -3.83 -24.23
N ALA A 478 7.02 -4.09 -25.53
CA ALA A 478 6.37 -5.30 -26.06
C ALA A 478 7.11 -6.56 -25.59
N GLU A 479 8.44 -6.58 -25.72
CA GLU A 479 9.29 -7.72 -25.32
C GLU A 479 9.25 -8.00 -23.82
N LYS A 480 9.27 -6.95 -22.97
CA LYS A 480 9.14 -7.11 -21.51
C LYS A 480 7.76 -7.59 -21.08
N SER A 481 6.72 -7.23 -21.82
CA SER A 481 5.34 -7.67 -21.51
C SER A 481 5.13 -9.15 -21.87
N SER A 482 5.81 -9.65 -22.91
CA SER A 482 5.80 -11.09 -23.28
C SER A 482 6.65 -11.98 -22.37
N ALA A 483 7.69 -11.44 -21.72
CA ALA A 483 8.54 -12.19 -20.79
C ALA A 483 7.95 -12.27 -19.36
N MET A 484 6.85 -11.57 -19.09
CA MET A 484 6.12 -11.54 -17.80
C MET A 484 4.82 -12.35 -17.84
N GLN A 485 4.50 -13.00 -18.96
CA GLN A 485 3.46 -14.03 -19.10
C GLN A 485 4.12 -15.40 -19.09
#